data_AF-A0A9P0DA60-F1
#
_entry.id   AF-A0A9P0DA60-F1
#
_cell.length_a   1.000
_cell.length_b   1.000
_cell.length_c   1.000
_cell.angle_alpha   90.00
_cell.angle_beta   90.00
_cell.angle_gamma   90.00
#
_symmetry.space_group_name_H-M   'P 1'
#
loop_
_entity.id
_entity.type
_entity.pdbx_description
1 polymer ?
#
loop_
_entity_poly.entity_id
_entity_poly.type
_entity_poly.pdbx_seq_one_letter_code
_entity_poly.pdbx_strand_id
1 'polypeptide(L)'
;MANGTDKELIEEDLIASYEITPKEIYKMSTKHRPLYLVVTDPAITLDYLNRNVRVIENTRVTWEMRRSTKSIIQCHRCQAWGHATSNCGRPPKCLKCAGDHLTNTCVKTRDTVR
;
A
#
# COMPACT_ATOMS: atom_id res chain seq x y z
N MET A 1 19.42 -25.94 16.13
CA MET A 1 18.14 -25.75 15.41
C MET A 1 17.82 -24.27 15.58
N ALA A 2 17.97 -23.46 14.53
CA ALA A 2 17.83 -22.01 14.65
C ALA A 2 16.36 -21.67 14.97
N ASN A 3 16.11 -21.19 16.18
CA ASN A 3 14.80 -20.69 16.64
C ASN A 3 14.63 -19.21 16.26
N GLY A 4 14.98 -18.86 15.02
CA GLY A 4 14.81 -17.50 14.50
C GLY A 4 13.38 -17.24 14.06
N THR A 5 12.92 -16.00 14.16
CA THR A 5 11.66 -15.60 13.52
C THR A 5 11.80 -15.69 11.99
N ASP A 6 10.70 -15.89 11.24
CA ASP A 6 10.76 -15.95 9.77
C ASP A 6 11.52 -14.76 9.15
N LYS A 7 11.44 -13.59 9.80
CA LYS A 7 12.12 -12.37 9.37
C LYS A 7 13.64 -12.51 9.46
N GLU A 8 14.15 -13.04 10.57
CA GLU A 8 15.58 -13.23 10.81
C GLU A 8 16.15 -14.23 9.80
N LEU A 9 15.44 -15.33 9.54
CA LEU A 9 15.87 -16.32 8.55
C LEU A 9 15.94 -15.71 7.13
N ILE A 10 14.95 -14.90 6.75
CA ILE A 10 14.99 -14.19 5.45
C ILE A 10 16.18 -13.22 5.39
N GLU A 11 16.45 -12.49 6.47
CA GLU A 11 17.57 -11.55 6.54
C GLU A 11 18.92 -12.27 6.45
N GLU A 12 19.10 -13.35 7.21
CA GLU A 12 20.30 -14.17 7.22
C GLU A 12 20.60 -14.77 5.84
N ASP A 13 19.60 -15.34 5.16
CA ASP A 13 19.77 -15.92 3.83
C ASP A 13 20.06 -14.86 2.75
N LEU A 14 19.40 -13.69 2.82
CA LEU A 14 19.69 -12.59 1.91
C LEU A 14 21.15 -12.11 2.01
N ILE A 15 21.68 -12.07 3.23
CA ILE A 15 23.07 -11.68 3.49
C ILE A 15 24.03 -12.79 3.05
N ALA A 16 23.79 -14.03 3.48
CA ALA A 16 24.70 -15.14 3.28
C ALA A 16 24.76 -15.64 1.83
N SER A 17 23.61 -15.73 1.16
CA SER A 17 23.49 -16.33 -0.18
C SER A 17 23.59 -15.32 -1.31
N TYR A 18 23.26 -14.05 -1.05
CA TYR A 18 23.10 -13.03 -2.10
C TYR A 18 23.89 -11.75 -1.86
N GLU A 19 24.57 -11.62 -0.72
CA GLU A 19 25.31 -10.40 -0.33
C GLU A 19 24.42 -9.15 -0.29
N ILE A 20 23.12 -9.32 -0.02
CA ILE A 20 22.15 -8.24 0.08
C ILE A 20 21.88 -7.98 1.57
N THR A 21 22.22 -6.78 2.04
CA THR A 21 21.83 -6.33 3.38
C THR A 21 20.51 -5.56 3.31
N PRO A 22 19.37 -6.15 3.73
CA PRO A 22 18.12 -5.43 3.82
C PRO A 22 18.20 -4.36 4.93
N LYS A 23 17.62 -3.19 4.70
CA LYS A 23 17.50 -2.13 5.71
C LYS A 23 16.43 -2.48 6.73
N GLU A 24 15.28 -2.96 6.24
CA GLU A 24 14.14 -3.33 7.07
C GLU A 24 13.34 -4.45 6.40
N ILE A 25 12.75 -5.33 7.23
CA ILE A 25 11.81 -6.36 6.78
C ILE A 25 10.55 -6.31 7.65
N TYR A 26 9.39 -6.36 6.99
CA TYR A 26 8.07 -6.34 7.62
C TYR A 26 7.23 -7.53 7.18
N LYS A 27 6.61 -8.24 8.12
CA LYS A 27 5.58 -9.25 7.81
C LYS A 27 4.25 -8.56 7.56
N MET A 28 3.68 -8.74 6.37
CA MET A 28 2.41 -8.13 6.00
C MET A 28 1.24 -9.01 6.44
N SER A 29 0.15 -8.36 6.89
CA SER A 29 -1.09 -9.06 7.25
C SER A 29 -1.85 -9.46 5.99
N THR A 30 -1.87 -10.76 5.69
CA THR A 30 -2.52 -11.33 4.51
C THR A 30 -3.28 -12.60 4.89
N LYS A 31 -4.35 -12.92 4.16
CA LYS A 31 -5.22 -14.08 4.49
C LYS A 31 -4.72 -15.43 3.99
N HIS A 32 -3.89 -15.45 2.95
CA HIS A 32 -3.64 -16.69 2.18
C HIS A 32 -2.18 -17.02 1.89
N ARG A 33 -1.28 -16.03 1.86
CA ARG A 33 0.15 -16.25 1.54
C ARG A 33 1.01 -15.34 2.38
N PRO A 34 2.05 -15.84 3.07
CA PRO A 34 2.96 -14.99 3.81
C PRO A 34 3.61 -14.01 2.84
N LEU A 35 3.45 -12.73 3.11
CA LEU A 35 3.96 -11.64 2.28
C LEU A 35 4.88 -10.80 3.16
N TYR A 36 6.07 -10.51 2.66
CA TYR A 36 7.06 -9.70 3.35
C TYR A 36 7.38 -8.46 2.51
N LEU A 37 7.50 -7.32 3.17
CA LEU A 37 8.07 -6.13 2.58
C LEU A 37 9.53 -6.05 2.99
N VAL A 38 10.43 -6.20 2.02
CA VAL A 38 11.87 -6.05 2.19
C VAL A 38 12.29 -4.69 1.63
N VAL A 39 12.95 -3.88 2.45
CA VAL A 39 13.49 -2.57 2.07
C VAL A 39 14.98 -2.75 1.81
N THR A 40 15.42 -2.52 0.58
CA THR A 40 16.83 -2.66 0.17
C THR A 40 17.41 -1.32 -0.28
N ASP A 41 18.68 -1.34 -0.65
CA ASP A 41 19.29 -0.20 -1.34
C ASP A 41 18.70 0.00 -2.76
N PRO A 42 18.55 1.25 -3.26
CA PRO A 42 18.08 1.51 -4.62
C PRO A 42 18.90 0.85 -5.73
N ALA A 43 20.17 0.53 -5.48
CA ALA A 43 21.00 -0.22 -6.43
C ALA A 43 20.47 -1.65 -6.68
N ILE A 44 19.76 -2.23 -5.71
CA ILE A 44 19.15 -3.56 -5.82
C ILE A 44 17.81 -3.41 -6.54
N THR A 45 17.83 -3.61 -7.86
CA THR A 45 16.64 -3.47 -8.70
C THR A 45 15.72 -4.68 -8.63
N LEU A 46 14.44 -4.49 -8.97
CA LEU A 46 13.46 -5.57 -9.04
C LEU A 46 13.82 -6.62 -10.11
N ASP A 47 14.45 -6.21 -11.21
CA ASP A 47 14.90 -7.13 -12.26
C ASP A 47 16.03 -8.03 -11.75
N TYR A 48 17.00 -7.47 -11.04
CA TYR A 48 18.07 -8.22 -10.39
C TYR A 48 17.50 -9.28 -9.43
N LEU A 49 16.57 -8.88 -8.55
CA LEU A 49 15.93 -9.80 -7.59
C LEU A 49 15.20 -10.95 -8.32
N ASN A 50 14.41 -10.67 -9.35
CA ASN A 50 13.68 -11.71 -10.08
C ASN A 50 14.58 -12.66 -10.89
N ARG A 51 15.77 -12.21 -11.30
CA ARG A 51 16.73 -13.05 -12.03
C ARG A 51 17.59 -13.90 -11.09
N ASN A 52 18.06 -13.31 -10.00
CA ASN A 52 19.11 -13.91 -9.17
C ASN A 52 18.60 -14.47 -7.84
N VAL A 53 17.54 -13.91 -7.27
CA VAL A 53 17.03 -14.27 -5.93
C VAL A 53 15.68 -14.96 -6.06
N ARG A 54 15.66 -16.26 -6.37
CA ARG A 54 14.40 -17.00 -6.63
C ARG A 54 13.98 -17.93 -5.50
N VAL A 55 14.89 -18.20 -4.58
CA VAL A 55 14.68 -19.08 -3.44
C VAL A 55 15.21 -18.36 -2.21
N ILE A 56 14.39 -18.30 -1.16
CA ILE A 56 14.84 -17.86 0.17
C ILE A 56 14.48 -18.96 1.14
N GLU A 57 15.42 -19.42 1.96
CA GLU A 57 15.16 -20.45 2.98
C GLU A 57 14.42 -21.67 2.40
N ASN A 58 14.92 -22.18 1.28
CA ASN A 58 14.34 -23.30 0.51
C ASN A 58 12.91 -23.06 -0.04
N THR A 59 12.39 -21.83 0.05
CA THR A 59 11.07 -21.44 -0.44
C THR A 59 11.20 -20.66 -1.74
N ARG A 60 10.48 -21.06 -2.79
CA ARG A 60 10.42 -20.27 -4.03
C ARG A 60 9.64 -18.98 -3.80
N VAL A 61 10.27 -17.86 -4.12
CA VAL A 61 9.70 -16.51 -3.95
C VAL A 61 9.44 -15.83 -5.29
N THR A 62 8.60 -14.80 -5.27
CA THR A 62 8.37 -13.91 -6.41
C THR A 62 8.43 -12.49 -5.90
N TRP A 63 9.15 -11.62 -6.60
CA TRP A 63 9.35 -10.24 -6.19
C TRP A 63 8.44 -9.31 -6.96
N GLU A 64 7.79 -8.41 -6.23
CA GLU A 64 7.02 -7.31 -6.80
C GLU A 64 7.36 -5.99 -6.11
N MET A 65 7.30 -4.90 -6.88
CA MET A 65 7.44 -3.58 -6.27
C MET A 65 6.18 -3.27 -5.46
N ARG A 66 6.37 -2.80 -4.21
CA ARG A 66 5.25 -2.32 -3.40
C ARG A 66 4.55 -1.17 -4.14
N ARG A 67 3.34 -1.43 -4.63
CA ARG A 67 2.53 -0.41 -5.28
C ARG A 67 1.91 0.49 -4.22
N SER A 68 2.17 1.78 -4.30
CA SER A 68 1.37 2.76 -3.57
C SER A 68 -0.01 2.78 -4.20
N THR A 69 -1.02 2.31 -3.47
CA THR A 69 -2.42 2.49 -3.84
C THR A 69 -2.81 3.93 -3.52
N LYS A 70 -2.24 4.90 -4.26
CA LYS A 70 -2.80 6.26 -4.30
C LYS A 70 -4.12 6.16 -5.05
N SER A 71 -5.19 5.80 -4.34
CA SER A 71 -6.54 5.94 -4.89
C SER A 71 -6.75 7.41 -5.20
N ILE A 72 -7.31 7.70 -6.38
CA ILE A 72 -7.80 9.04 -6.67
C ILE A 72 -8.90 9.30 -5.64
N ILE A 73 -8.67 10.27 -4.76
CA ILE A 73 -9.62 10.61 -3.70
C ILE A 73 -10.70 11.54 -4.25
N GLN A 74 -11.94 11.35 -3.78
CA GLN A 74 -13.03 12.29 -3.99
C GLN A 74 -13.02 13.34 -2.89
N CYS A 75 -13.06 14.61 -3.27
CA CYS A 75 -13.18 15.71 -2.31
C CYS A 75 -14.60 15.77 -1.76
N HIS A 76 -14.79 15.52 -0.46
CA HIS A 76 -16.12 15.56 0.17
C HIS A 76 -16.72 16.98 0.28
N ARG A 77 -15.94 18.03 0.00
CA ARG A 77 -16.43 19.42 -0.05
C ARG A 77 -17.01 19.76 -1.41
N CYS A 78 -16.28 19.56 -2.51
CA CYS A 78 -16.72 19.98 -3.85
C CYS A 78 -17.13 18.82 -4.79
N GLN A 79 -17.04 17.58 -4.33
CA GLN A 79 -17.32 16.34 -5.07
C GLN A 79 -16.43 16.04 -6.27
N ALA A 80 -15.44 16.89 -6.57
CA ALA A 80 -14.45 16.62 -7.62
C ALA A 80 -13.35 15.67 -7.15
N TRP A 81 -12.73 14.98 -8.11
CA TRP A 81 -11.69 14.00 -7.86
C TRP A 81 -10.29 14.63 -7.84
N GLY A 82 -9.33 13.95 -7.20
CA GLY A 82 -7.90 14.26 -7.30
C GLY A 82 -7.34 15.19 -6.22
N HIS A 83 -8.12 15.56 -5.20
CA HIS A 83 -7.62 16.36 -4.07
C HIS A 83 -8.41 16.09 -2.79
N ALA A 84 -7.78 16.38 -1.65
CA ALA A 84 -8.39 16.24 -0.33
C ALA A 84 -9.23 17.46 0.01
N THR A 85 -10.21 17.27 0.89
CA THR A 85 -11.03 18.36 1.45
C THR A 85 -10.19 19.45 2.10
N SER A 86 -9.09 19.09 2.76
CA SER A 86 -8.16 20.02 3.41
C SER A 86 -7.48 20.98 2.44
N ASN A 87 -7.36 20.61 1.16
CA ASN A 87 -6.75 21.43 0.11
C ASN A 87 -7.78 21.89 -0.94
N CYS A 88 -9.05 22.04 -0.54
CA CYS A 88 -10.13 22.42 -1.44
C CYS A 88 -10.55 23.89 -1.27
N GLY A 89 -10.26 24.72 -2.27
CA GLY A 89 -10.75 26.11 -2.37
C GLY A 89 -12.07 26.30 -3.12
N ARG A 90 -12.69 25.20 -3.60
CA ARG A 90 -13.93 25.25 -4.40
C ARG A 90 -15.19 25.42 -3.53
N PRO A 91 -16.29 25.98 -4.09
CA PRO A 91 -17.58 26.05 -3.40
C PRO A 91 -18.08 24.64 -3.03
N PRO A 92 -18.82 24.51 -1.92
CA PRO A 92 -19.31 23.23 -1.46
C PRO A 92 -20.41 22.69 -2.39
N LYS A 93 -20.40 21.38 -2.61
CA LYS A 93 -21.41 20.63 -3.34
C LYS A 93 -21.88 19.45 -2.50
N CYS A 94 -23.18 19.33 -2.34
CA CYS A 94 -23.79 18.29 -1.53
C CYS A 94 -23.77 16.93 -2.25
N LEU A 95 -23.24 15.88 -1.62
CA LEU A 95 -23.20 14.52 -2.18
C LEU A 95 -24.60 13.89 -2.34
N LYS A 96 -25.60 14.37 -1.57
CA LYS A 96 -26.98 13.85 -1.64
C LYS A 96 -27.81 14.49 -2.75
N CYS A 97 -27.65 15.79 -2.99
CA CYS A 97 -28.56 16.56 -3.85
C CYS A 97 -27.89 17.46 -4.89
N ALA A 98 -26.57 17.50 -4.95
CA ALA A 98 -25.77 18.39 -5.81
C ALA A 98 -25.98 19.91 -5.59
N GLY A 99 -26.67 20.31 -4.53
CA GLY A 99 -26.86 21.72 -4.15
C GLY A 99 -25.60 22.37 -3.60
N ASP A 100 -25.59 23.71 -3.57
CA ASP A 100 -24.45 24.57 -3.16
C ASP A 100 -24.32 24.70 -1.64
N HIS A 101 -24.24 23.57 -0.95
CA HIS A 101 -24.05 23.49 0.50
C HIS A 101 -23.26 22.23 0.87
N LEU A 102 -22.77 22.18 2.11
CA LEU A 102 -22.08 21.01 2.63
C LEU A 102 -23.08 19.86 2.85
N THR A 103 -22.65 18.62 2.60
CA THR A 103 -23.51 17.44 2.74
C THR A 103 -24.15 17.31 4.14
N ASN A 104 -23.49 17.81 5.19
CA ASN A 104 -24.00 17.77 6.57
C ASN A 104 -25.14 18.76 6.84
N THR A 105 -25.28 19.84 6.07
CA THR A 105 -26.39 20.80 6.20
C THR A 105 -27.56 20.46 5.28
N CYS A 106 -27.50 19.32 4.58
CA CYS A 106 -28.53 18.93 3.63
C CYS A 106 -29.78 18.38 4.33
N VAL A 107 -30.93 18.98 4.03
CA VAL A 107 -32.25 18.57 4.51
C VAL A 107 -32.75 17.25 3.92
N LYS A 108 -32.11 16.74 2.85
CA LYS A 108 -32.48 15.43 2.29
C LYS A 108 -32.07 14.30 3.23
N THR A 109 -33.04 13.46 3.59
CA THR A 109 -32.83 12.22 4.34
C THR A 109 -32.27 11.13 3.42
N ARG A 110 -31.63 10.12 4.03
CA ARG A 110 -30.95 9.03 3.30
C ARG A 110 -31.91 8.18 2.47
N ASP A 111 -33.19 8.19 2.82
CA ASP A 111 -34.26 7.35 2.23
C ASP A 111 -35.00 8.02 1.07
N THR A 112 -34.67 9.29 0.76
CA THR A 112 -35.16 9.93 -0.47
C THR A 112 -34.32 9.48 -1.66
N VAL A 113 -34.45 8.20 -2.00
CA VAL A 113 -34.04 7.70 -3.32
C VAL A 113 -34.89 8.44 -4.36
N ARG A 114 -34.24 8.90 -5.42
CA ARG A 114 -34.91 9.49 -6.58
C ARG A 114 -35.82 8.48 -7.27
#